data_AF-A0A932FWL6-F1
#
_entry.id   AF-A0A932FWL6-F1
#
_cell.length_a   1.000
_cell.length_b   1.000
_cell.length_c   1.000
_cell.angle_alpha   90.00
_cell.angle_beta   90.00
_cell.angle_gamma   90.00
#
_symmetry.space_group_name_H-M   'P 1'
#
loop_
_entity.id
_entity.type
_entity.pdbx_description
1 polymer ?
#
loop_
_entity_poly.entity_id
_entity_poly.type
_entity_poly.pdbx_seq_one_letter_code
_entity_poly.pdbx_strand_id
1 'polypeptide(L)'
;MKSSMTRLVGTLLAGVAMLVVLAACGGPTGGTTPAPATPQPTATSRPTPTSLPTPTATPVPTPTPTQSAVLPPTPTASAGGNDLLALGKEVFEKKAGNVGCKACHGISGKGDVGIGPDIRGKTADDIRRALKESDSPEEPGLMAQVVTNLNDQDIEAVAAYLAYLAEQP
;
A
#
# COMPACT_ATOMS: atom_id res chain seq x y z
N MET A 1 33.05 30.12 -28.02
CA MET A 1 33.27 30.96 -26.81
C MET A 1 32.80 30.13 -25.63
N LYS A 2 33.62 29.24 -25.07
CA LYS A 2 34.42 29.43 -23.81
C LYS A 2 33.53 29.99 -22.69
N SER A 3 33.22 29.29 -21.60
CA SER A 3 34.15 28.68 -20.65
C SER A 3 33.57 27.51 -19.83
N SER A 4 34.44 26.52 -19.60
CA SER A 4 34.47 25.61 -18.45
C SER A 4 34.92 26.32 -17.17
N MET A 5 34.51 25.82 -15.99
CA MET A 5 35.26 25.81 -14.72
C MET A 5 34.45 24.95 -13.73
N THR A 6 34.75 23.67 -13.47
CA THR A 6 35.93 23.06 -12.83
C THR A 6 36.09 23.38 -11.33
N ARG A 7 35.57 22.43 -10.52
CA ARG A 7 36.10 21.76 -9.30
C ARG A 7 36.68 22.55 -8.11
N LEU A 8 36.27 22.14 -6.90
CA LEU A 8 37.07 21.99 -5.65
C LEU A 8 36.20 21.12 -4.69
N VAL A 9 36.47 19.85 -4.36
CA VAL A 9 37.54 19.25 -3.52
C VAL A 9 37.64 19.86 -2.12
N GLY A 10 37.39 19.06 -1.08
CA GLY A 10 38.00 19.26 0.25
C GLY A 10 37.20 18.87 1.50
N THR A 11 37.38 17.62 1.95
CA THR A 11 37.68 17.19 3.35
C THR A 11 37.00 17.81 4.58
N LEU A 12 36.45 16.95 5.45
CA LEU A 12 36.76 16.83 6.90
C LEU A 12 36.00 15.60 7.47
N LEU A 13 36.61 14.42 7.62
CA LEU A 13 37.24 13.87 8.84
C LEU A 13 36.56 14.18 10.19
N ALA A 14 36.08 13.08 10.83
CA ALA A 14 36.02 12.75 12.28
C ALA A 14 34.67 12.07 12.59
N GLY A 15 34.54 10.82 13.06
CA GLY A 15 35.48 9.95 13.76
C GLY A 15 35.32 10.07 15.27
N VAL A 16 34.26 9.51 15.88
CA VAL A 16 34.16 9.17 17.33
C VAL A 16 33.10 8.07 17.47
N ALA A 17 33.47 6.80 17.55
CA ALA A 17 33.81 6.04 18.77
C ALA A 17 32.60 5.71 19.66
N MET A 18 32.11 4.49 19.46
CA MET A 18 31.72 3.47 20.45
C MET A 18 31.54 3.93 21.91
N LEU A 19 30.32 3.78 22.44
CA LEU A 19 30.11 3.61 23.88
C LEU A 19 29.12 2.46 24.12
N VAL A 20 29.67 1.26 24.21
CA VAL A 20 28.99 0.07 24.73
C VAL A 20 29.00 0.19 26.26
N VAL A 21 27.84 0.47 26.85
CA VAL A 21 27.65 0.41 28.30
C VAL A 21 27.00 -0.93 28.65
N LEU A 22 27.85 -1.92 28.92
CA LEU A 22 27.50 -3.18 29.57
C LEU A 22 27.29 -2.90 31.07
N ALA A 23 26.05 -2.63 31.47
CA ALA A 23 25.67 -2.63 32.88
C ALA A 23 25.21 -4.05 33.27
N ALA A 24 26.12 -4.77 33.92
CA ALA A 24 25.86 -6.02 34.62
C ALA A 24 25.64 -5.74 36.11
N CYS A 25 24.54 -6.25 36.67
CA CYS A 25 24.23 -6.56 38.09
C CYS A 25 22.71 -6.85 38.11
N GLY A 26 22.12 -7.94 38.62
CA GLY A 26 22.51 -8.89 39.64
C GLY A 26 21.36 -9.05 40.66
N GLY A 27 20.48 -10.04 40.45
CA GLY A 27 19.53 -10.61 41.44
C GLY A 27 18.35 -9.73 41.94
N PRO A 28 17.32 -10.28 42.65
CA PRO A 28 17.27 -11.59 43.31
C PRO A 28 16.07 -12.50 42.94
N THR A 29 16.25 -13.77 43.27
CA THR A 29 15.26 -14.85 43.37
C THR A 29 14.24 -14.60 44.48
N GLY A 30 12.96 -14.91 44.23
CA GLY A 30 12.03 -15.26 45.31
C GLY A 30 10.61 -14.70 45.15
N GLY A 31 9.64 -15.58 44.90
CA GLY A 31 8.23 -15.24 44.99
C GLY A 31 7.30 -16.11 44.14
N THR A 32 7.34 -17.44 44.28
CA THR A 32 6.25 -18.30 43.79
C THR A 32 5.05 -18.17 44.71
N THR A 33 4.21 -17.18 44.45
CA THR A 33 2.83 -17.15 44.94
C THR A 33 2.03 -18.19 44.18
N PRO A 34 1.38 -19.18 44.83
CA PRO A 34 0.48 -20.08 44.13
C PRO A 34 -0.73 -19.29 43.61
N ALA A 35 -0.96 -19.36 42.31
CA ALA A 35 -2.16 -18.82 41.67
C ALA A 35 -3.41 -19.53 42.22
N PRO A 36 -4.54 -18.83 42.42
CA PRO A 36 -5.80 -19.47 42.79
C PRO A 36 -6.23 -20.43 41.68
N ALA A 37 -6.60 -21.66 42.08
CA ALA A 37 -7.10 -22.68 41.17
C ALA A 37 -8.33 -22.16 40.43
N THR A 38 -8.19 -21.98 39.12
CA THR A 38 -9.29 -21.65 38.22
C THR A 38 -10.23 -22.87 38.17
N PRO A 39 -11.56 -22.71 38.27
CA PRO A 39 -12.48 -23.83 38.13
C PRO A 39 -12.30 -24.44 36.74
N GLN A 40 -11.96 -25.73 36.71
CA GLN A 40 -11.82 -26.52 35.49
C GLN A 40 -13.16 -26.55 34.74
N PRO A 41 -13.21 -26.20 33.45
CA PRO A 41 -14.46 -26.27 32.69
C PRO A 41 -14.92 -27.73 32.64
N THR A 42 -16.14 -27.98 33.11
CA THR A 42 -16.82 -29.27 33.02
C THR A 42 -16.87 -29.67 31.55
N ALA A 43 -16.37 -30.86 31.23
CA ALA A 43 -16.42 -31.39 29.87
C ALA A 43 -17.89 -31.61 29.46
N THR A 44 -18.47 -30.63 28.79
CA THR A 44 -19.75 -30.78 28.10
C THR A 44 -19.55 -31.77 26.97
N SER A 45 -20.30 -32.88 27.02
CA SER A 45 -20.36 -33.90 25.98
C SER A 45 -20.59 -33.24 24.63
N ARG A 46 -19.60 -33.34 23.73
CA ARG A 46 -19.66 -32.83 22.36
C ARG A 46 -20.75 -33.59 21.61
N PRO A 47 -21.78 -32.93 21.06
CA PRO A 47 -22.77 -33.61 20.23
C PRO A 47 -22.07 -34.22 19.00
N THR A 48 -22.42 -35.45 18.67
CA THR A 48 -21.96 -36.16 17.47
C THR A 48 -22.26 -35.30 16.24
N PRO A 49 -21.28 -35.00 15.37
CA PRO A 49 -21.58 -34.30 14.13
C PRO A 49 -22.41 -35.22 13.24
N THR A 50 -23.69 -34.89 13.05
CA THR A 50 -24.50 -35.44 11.96
C THR A 50 -23.79 -35.07 10.66
N SER A 51 -23.34 -36.07 9.90
CA SER A 51 -22.75 -35.88 8.58
C SER A 51 -23.76 -35.14 7.70
N LEU A 52 -23.46 -33.88 7.40
CA LEU A 52 -24.22 -33.08 6.44
C LEU A 52 -24.08 -33.74 5.05
N PRO A 53 -25.16 -33.84 4.25
CA PRO A 53 -25.03 -34.34 2.88
C PRO A 53 -23.99 -33.49 2.14
N THR A 54 -23.11 -34.16 1.40
CA THR A 54 -22.11 -33.51 0.54
C THR A 54 -22.84 -32.58 -0.42
N PRO A 55 -22.51 -31.27 -0.48
CA PRO A 55 -23.09 -30.40 -1.48
C PRO A 55 -22.67 -30.92 -2.86
N THR A 56 -23.65 -31.36 -3.66
CA THR A 56 -23.46 -31.60 -5.08
C THR A 56 -22.87 -30.32 -5.68
N ALA A 57 -21.69 -30.41 -6.27
CA ALA A 57 -21.07 -29.28 -6.94
C ALA A 57 -22.02 -28.78 -8.03
N THR A 58 -22.60 -27.59 -7.83
CA THR A 58 -23.25 -26.83 -8.88
C THR A 58 -22.24 -26.64 -10.00
N PRO A 59 -22.57 -26.92 -11.27
CA PRO A 59 -21.66 -26.64 -12.38
C PRO A 59 -21.28 -25.16 -12.33
N VAL A 60 -19.97 -24.90 -12.19
CA VAL A 60 -19.41 -23.55 -12.31
C VAL A 60 -19.78 -23.05 -13.70
N PRO A 61 -20.46 -21.90 -13.85
CA PRO A 61 -20.67 -21.34 -15.16
C PRO A 61 -19.31 -21.08 -15.79
N THR A 62 -19.06 -21.66 -16.96
CA THR A 62 -17.93 -21.31 -17.83
C THR A 62 -17.83 -19.79 -17.87
N PRO A 63 -16.67 -19.17 -17.55
CA PRO A 63 -16.54 -17.73 -17.74
C PRO A 63 -16.76 -17.45 -19.22
N THR A 64 -17.86 -16.76 -19.52
CA THR A 64 -18.04 -16.08 -20.81
C THR A 64 -16.77 -15.28 -21.06
N PRO A 65 -16.13 -15.38 -22.24
CA PRO A 65 -15.00 -14.51 -22.53
C PRO A 65 -15.46 -13.08 -22.30
N THR A 66 -14.87 -12.40 -21.32
CA THR A 66 -15.04 -10.97 -21.13
C THR A 66 -14.67 -10.34 -22.45
N GLN A 67 -15.71 -9.91 -23.16
CA GLN A 67 -15.56 -9.13 -24.37
C GLN A 67 -14.61 -8.00 -24.03
N SER A 68 -13.56 -7.86 -24.84
CA SER A 68 -12.64 -6.73 -24.82
C SER A 68 -13.42 -5.49 -24.44
N ALA A 69 -13.03 -4.88 -23.32
CA ALA A 69 -13.60 -3.63 -22.88
C ALA A 69 -13.61 -2.66 -24.06
N VAL A 70 -14.82 -2.35 -24.54
CA VAL A 70 -15.04 -1.17 -25.36
C VAL A 70 -14.63 -0.01 -24.46
N LEU A 71 -13.51 0.62 -24.82
CA LEU A 71 -12.99 1.80 -24.15
C LEU A 71 -14.14 2.83 -24.00
N PRO A 72 -14.34 3.42 -22.82
CA PRO A 72 -15.22 4.59 -22.70
C PRO A 72 -14.70 5.72 -23.61
N PRO A 73 -15.58 6.64 -24.05
CA PRO A 73 -15.18 7.73 -24.93
C PRO A 73 -14.08 8.55 -24.27
N THR A 74 -12.96 8.69 -24.98
CA THR A 74 -11.81 9.50 -24.63
C THR A 74 -12.27 10.91 -24.22
N PRO A 75 -11.98 11.40 -23.01
CA PRO A 75 -12.13 12.82 -22.74
C PRO A 75 -11.14 13.58 -23.62
N THR A 76 -11.68 14.33 -24.58
CA THR A 76 -10.95 15.28 -25.40
C THR A 76 -10.36 16.37 -24.51
N ALA A 77 -9.10 16.23 -24.15
CA ALA A 77 -8.20 17.35 -23.83
C ALA A 77 -6.76 16.90 -24.12
N SER A 78 -6.29 17.31 -25.29
CA SER A 78 -4.97 17.04 -25.84
C SER A 78 -3.86 17.64 -24.96
N ALA A 79 -3.26 16.79 -24.13
CA ALA A 79 -1.81 16.72 -23.95
C ALA A 79 -1.43 15.28 -24.32
N GLY A 80 -0.31 15.07 -25.01
CA GLY A 80 0.01 13.76 -25.59
C GLY A 80 0.05 12.67 -24.51
N GLY A 81 -0.19 11.40 -24.88
CA GLY A 81 -0.16 10.30 -23.90
C GLY A 81 1.14 10.23 -23.08
N ASN A 82 2.23 10.76 -23.62
CA ASN A 82 3.50 11.00 -22.93
C ASN A 82 3.42 12.06 -21.82
N ASP A 83 2.69 13.15 -22.03
CA ASP A 83 2.50 14.23 -21.05
C ASP A 83 1.61 13.74 -19.89
N LEU A 84 0.59 12.94 -20.21
CA LEU A 84 -0.28 12.31 -19.22
C LEU A 84 0.52 11.33 -18.33
N LEU A 85 1.37 10.50 -18.94
CA LEU A 85 2.21 9.57 -18.20
C LEU A 85 3.24 10.28 -17.31
N ALA A 86 3.84 11.38 -17.81
CA ALA A 86 4.77 12.19 -17.04
C ALA A 86 4.10 12.86 -15.83
N LEU A 87 2.91 13.43 -16.02
CA LEU A 87 2.09 13.97 -14.93
C LEU A 87 1.72 12.86 -13.94
N GLY A 88 1.31 11.70 -14.43
CA GLY A 88 0.95 10.55 -13.60
C GLY A 88 2.09 10.09 -12.72
N LYS A 89 3.31 10.06 -13.27
CA LYS A 89 4.53 9.79 -12.51
C LYS A 89 4.78 10.84 -11.44
N GLU A 90 4.61 12.12 -11.74
CA GLU A 90 4.76 13.20 -10.76
C GLU A 90 3.75 13.06 -9.62
N VAL A 91 2.49 12.74 -9.96
CA VAL A 91 1.43 12.50 -8.97
C VAL A 91 1.78 11.33 -8.06
N PHE A 92 2.17 10.20 -8.67
CA PHE A 92 2.55 8.98 -7.98
C PHE A 92 3.75 9.17 -7.05
N GLU A 93 4.74 9.97 -7.47
CA GLU A 93 5.97 10.13 -6.72
C GLU A 93 5.93 11.23 -5.66
N LYS A 94 5.09 12.25 -5.82
CA LYS A 94 5.20 13.49 -5.03
C LYS A 94 3.86 14.15 -4.73
N LYS A 95 2.99 14.35 -5.72
CA LYS A 95 1.87 15.28 -5.58
C LYS A 95 0.78 14.78 -4.63
N ALA A 96 0.43 13.50 -4.70
CA ALA A 96 -0.60 12.91 -3.84
C ALA A 96 -0.23 13.09 -2.37
N GLY A 97 -0.97 13.96 -1.66
CA GLY A 97 -0.68 14.24 -0.25
C GLY A 97 0.67 14.89 0.05
N ASN A 98 1.34 15.47 -0.95
CA ASN A 98 2.73 15.95 -0.87
C ASN A 98 3.79 14.89 -0.53
N VAL A 99 3.43 13.60 -0.50
CA VAL A 99 4.34 12.47 -0.25
C VAL A 99 4.38 11.47 -1.40
N GLY A 100 3.37 11.49 -2.28
CA GLY A 100 3.20 10.56 -3.39
C GLY A 100 2.62 9.21 -2.96
N CYS A 101 1.91 8.57 -3.89
CA CYS A 101 1.37 7.22 -3.73
C CYS A 101 2.46 6.20 -3.34
N LYS A 102 3.67 6.36 -3.90
CA LYS A 102 4.79 5.44 -3.66
C LYS A 102 5.22 5.33 -2.20
N ALA A 103 4.96 6.35 -1.39
CA ALA A 103 5.38 6.37 0.01
C ALA A 103 4.72 5.23 0.80
N CYS A 104 3.47 4.88 0.44
CA CYS A 104 2.71 3.80 1.08
C CYS A 104 2.61 2.55 0.20
N HIS A 105 2.55 2.73 -1.13
CA HIS A 105 2.33 1.63 -2.08
C HIS A 105 3.63 1.09 -2.71
N GLY A 106 4.79 1.61 -2.29
CA GLY A 106 6.09 1.20 -2.81
C GLY A 106 6.44 1.88 -4.14
N ILE A 107 7.72 1.85 -4.51
CA ILE A 107 8.22 2.54 -5.71
C ILE A 107 7.64 1.96 -7.02
N SER A 108 7.29 0.69 -7.00
CA SER A 108 6.64 -0.02 -8.10
C SER A 108 5.12 -0.07 -7.96
N GLY A 109 4.55 0.47 -6.88
CA GLY A 109 3.11 0.39 -6.61
C GLY A 109 2.63 -1.00 -6.19
N LYS A 110 3.53 -1.95 -5.90
CA LYS A 110 3.23 -3.35 -5.57
C LYS A 110 2.78 -3.56 -4.11
N GLY A 111 2.87 -2.53 -3.26
CA GLY A 111 2.59 -2.64 -1.83
C GLY A 111 3.67 -3.38 -1.04
N ASP A 112 4.89 -3.47 -1.58
CA ASP A 112 6.03 -4.20 -1.02
C ASP A 112 6.58 -3.60 0.27
N VAL A 113 6.18 -2.38 0.62
CA VAL A 113 6.60 -1.68 1.85
C VAL A 113 5.70 -1.95 3.06
N GLY A 114 4.63 -2.74 2.90
CA GLY A 114 3.76 -3.19 4.00
C GLY A 114 2.82 -2.12 4.57
N ILE A 115 2.69 -0.95 3.93
CA ILE A 115 1.81 0.14 4.37
C ILE A 115 0.50 0.14 3.58
N GLY A 116 0.60 0.12 2.24
CA GLY A 116 -0.53 0.07 1.32
C GLY A 116 -0.50 -1.16 0.42
N PRO A 117 -1.64 -1.59 -0.13
CA PRO A 117 -1.72 -2.74 -1.04
C PRO A 117 -1.14 -2.46 -2.44
N ASP A 118 -1.11 -3.48 -3.30
CA ASP A 118 -0.84 -3.31 -4.75
C ASP A 118 -1.93 -2.43 -5.39
N ILE A 119 -1.50 -1.38 -6.08
CA ILE A 119 -2.37 -0.43 -6.80
C ILE A 119 -2.09 -0.38 -8.30
N ARG A 120 -1.20 -1.23 -8.82
CA ARG A 120 -0.93 -1.28 -10.24
C ARG A 120 -2.20 -1.64 -11.02
N GLY A 121 -2.37 -1.03 -12.19
CA GLY A 121 -3.50 -1.25 -13.08
C GLY A 121 -4.84 -0.69 -12.60
N LYS A 122 -4.89 0.00 -11.47
CA LYS A 122 -6.13 0.65 -11.01
C LYS A 122 -6.54 1.78 -11.95
N THR A 123 -7.83 1.84 -12.24
CA THR A 123 -8.43 2.87 -13.07
C THR A 123 -8.69 4.16 -12.28
N ALA A 124 -8.99 5.25 -12.99
CA ALA A 124 -9.37 6.51 -12.36
C ALA A 124 -10.61 6.36 -11.45
N ASP A 125 -11.56 5.51 -11.83
CA ASP A 125 -12.75 5.22 -11.02
C ASP A 125 -12.41 4.40 -9.77
N ASP A 126 -11.47 3.45 -9.87
CA ASP A 126 -10.97 2.73 -8.69
C ASP A 126 -10.31 3.68 -7.70
N ILE A 127 -9.54 4.65 -8.19
CA ILE A 127 -8.88 5.66 -7.35
C ILE A 127 -9.92 6.56 -6.69
N ARG A 128 -10.87 7.12 -7.45
CA ARG A 128 -11.94 7.97 -6.90
C ARG A 128 -12.75 7.23 -5.84
N ARG A 129 -13.08 5.97 -6.09
CA ARG A 129 -13.80 5.12 -5.15
C ARG A 129 -12.97 4.86 -3.89
N ALA A 130 -11.69 4.51 -4.03
CA ALA A 130 -10.81 4.29 -2.87
C ALA A 130 -10.67 5.56 -2.01
N LEU A 131 -10.49 6.73 -2.63
CA LEU A 131 -10.41 8.02 -1.92
C LEU A 131 -11.70 8.30 -1.14
N LYS A 132 -12.85 8.05 -1.76
CA LYS A 132 -14.16 8.21 -1.12
C LYS A 132 -14.38 7.22 0.02
N GLU A 133 -14.04 5.95 -0.18
CA GLU A 133 -14.19 4.89 0.84
C GLU A 133 -13.29 5.16 2.05
N SER A 134 -12.09 5.69 1.82
CA SER A 134 -11.17 6.03 2.90
C SER A 134 -11.63 7.20 3.78
N ASP A 135 -12.52 8.06 3.27
CA ASP A 135 -13.08 9.23 3.96
C ASP A 135 -14.27 8.87 4.87
N SER A 136 -14.42 7.58 5.21
CA SER A 136 -15.48 7.15 6.13
C SER A 136 -15.27 7.78 7.52
N PRO A 137 -16.29 8.44 8.09
CA PRO A 137 -16.20 9.03 9.42
C PRO A 137 -16.15 7.97 10.54
N GLU A 138 -16.57 6.73 10.25
CA GLU A 138 -16.61 5.63 11.22
C GLU A 138 -15.25 4.95 11.36
N GLU A 139 -14.49 4.83 10.26
CA GLU A 139 -13.16 4.19 10.20
C GLU A 139 -12.30 4.93 9.16
N PRO A 140 -11.73 6.11 9.48
CA PRO A 140 -10.95 6.88 8.52
C PRO A 140 -9.66 6.13 8.19
N GLY A 141 -9.52 5.73 6.93
CA GLY A 141 -8.32 5.04 6.45
C GLY A 141 -7.13 5.98 6.36
N LEU A 142 -5.91 5.43 6.53
CA LEU A 142 -4.64 6.17 6.31
C LEU A 142 -4.61 6.90 4.96
N MET A 143 -5.27 6.34 3.93
CA MET A 143 -5.33 6.94 2.60
C MET A 143 -6.11 8.27 2.57
N ALA A 144 -7.18 8.43 3.34
CA ALA A 144 -7.94 9.69 3.39
C ALA A 144 -7.21 10.81 4.12
N GLN A 145 -6.42 10.45 5.13
CA GLN A 145 -5.66 11.44 5.90
C GLN A 145 -4.47 11.99 5.13
N VAL A 146 -3.99 11.24 4.13
CA VAL A 146 -2.76 11.56 3.41
C VAL A 146 -3.07 12.09 2.02
N VAL A 147 -3.98 11.48 1.26
CA VAL A 147 -4.20 11.84 -0.14
C VAL A 147 -5.12 13.05 -0.26
N THR A 148 -4.51 14.22 -0.28
CA THR A 148 -5.13 15.51 -0.55
C THR A 148 -4.57 16.12 -1.83
N ASN A 149 -5.22 17.18 -2.34
CA ASN A 149 -4.74 18.03 -3.44
C ASN A 149 -4.64 17.34 -4.81
N LEU A 150 -5.51 16.37 -5.09
CA LEU A 150 -5.68 15.80 -6.43
C LEU A 150 -6.94 16.38 -7.10
N ASN A 151 -6.82 16.79 -8.35
CA ASN A 151 -7.95 17.09 -9.22
C ASN A 151 -8.21 15.94 -10.20
N ASP A 152 -9.27 16.02 -11.00
CA ASP A 152 -9.62 14.95 -11.95
C ASP A 152 -8.51 14.65 -12.96
N GLN A 153 -7.78 15.67 -13.43
CA GLN A 153 -6.66 15.46 -14.35
C GLN A 153 -5.51 14.69 -13.68
N ASP A 154 -5.23 14.97 -12.40
CA ASP A 154 -4.22 14.22 -11.64
C ASP A 154 -4.63 12.76 -11.45
N ILE A 155 -5.92 12.51 -11.22
CA ILE A 155 -6.48 11.16 -11.06
C ILE A 155 -6.38 10.38 -12.37
N GLU A 156 -6.76 10.99 -13.50
CA GLU A 156 -6.60 10.36 -14.81
C GLU A 156 -5.13 10.08 -15.12
N ALA A 157 -4.25 11.04 -14.82
CA ALA A 157 -2.82 10.90 -15.07
C ALA A 157 -2.20 9.79 -14.22
N VAL A 158 -2.49 9.74 -12.92
CA VAL A 158 -1.96 8.69 -12.05
C VAL A 158 -2.54 7.32 -12.43
N ALA A 159 -3.80 7.23 -12.86
CA ALA A 159 -4.37 5.99 -13.40
C ALA A 159 -3.58 5.48 -14.61
N ALA A 160 -3.23 6.37 -15.55
CA ALA A 160 -2.39 6.02 -16.70
C ALA A 160 -1.01 5.51 -16.27
N TYR A 161 -0.40 6.13 -15.25
CA TYR A 161 0.88 5.68 -14.71
C TYR A 161 0.77 4.34 -13.97
N LEU A 162 -0.32 4.08 -13.24
CA LEU A 162 -0.57 2.79 -12.60
C LEU A 162 -0.77 1.68 -13.63
N ALA A 163 -1.40 1.97 -14.76
CA ALA A 163 -1.50 1.04 -15.88
C ALA A 163 -0.12 0.69 -16.45
N TYR A 164 0.74 1.69 -16.68
CA TYR A 164 2.14 1.47 -17.07
C TYR A 164 2.91 0.61 -16.06
N LEU A 165 2.75 0.85 -14.76
CA LEU A 165 3.38 0.05 -13.71
C LEU A 165 2.91 -1.41 -13.70
N ALA A 166 1.67 -1.70 -14.12
CA ALA A 166 1.16 -3.06 -14.22
C ALA A 166 1.89 -3.89 -15.29
N GLU A 167 2.41 -3.23 -16.32
CA GLU A 167 3.19 -3.83 -17.40
C GLU A 167 4.67 -4.02 -17.01
N GLN A 168 5.11 -3.38 -15.92
CA GLN A 168 6.46 -3.55 -15.40
C GLN A 168 6.57 -4.84 -14.57
N PRO A 169 7.72 -5.55 -14.65
CA PRO A 169 7.94 -6.82 -13.95
C PRO A 169 7.82 -6.71 -12.42
#